data_AF-A0A1N7N4T0-F1
#
_entry.id   AF-A0A1N7N4T0-F1
#
_cell.length_a   1.000
_cell.length_b   1.000
_cell.length_c   1.000
_cell.angle_alpha   90.00
_cell.angle_beta   90.00
_cell.angle_gamma   90.00
#
_symmetry.space_group_name_H-M   'P 1'
#
loop_
_entity.id
_entity.type
_entity.pdbx_description
1 polymer ?
#
loop_
_entity_poly.entity_id
_entity_poly.type
_entity_poly.pdbx_seq_one_letter_code
_entity_poly.pdbx_strand_id
1 'polypeptide(L)'
;MAEYDFIVVGAGSAGCVLANRLTEDGRHSVLLIEAGGSDLSPWIWMPIGYGKTFYRASVNWMYMTEPNPELDGRPSYWPRGKVMGGSSAINAMVYVRGQPEDFEDWKAMGNPGWGWDDVLPWFRKMETNDAGGSAFRGDSGPLHVTTTTSGIHPLCRHFIAAGQELGWPHNPDFNGARQEGVGAYQITVKDGLRMSAARAYIRPARHRANLHLRPNALAMRVLFEGSRAIGVVYRHRGQQVQARARREVILSAGAVNSPQLLQLSGVGPAGLLRGLGIPVRHALEGVGRNLQDHLCIDHLYRSRLPSLNEQLRPWHGKLAQGLRYVLARRGPLAMGVNQAGGFVSTRPAGGRANMQLFFSPLSYTKAPPGKRPLMSPDPFPGFLLSAQPTRPTSRGHLAIRSADPAQPPEIQPNYLATESDRKDLLDAARLLRRLAAAPALAAIIAEELRPGAGVQGDAALFADCRARAGTVFHPVGTCRMGPDPACDVVDSRLRVHGVGGLRVVDASVFPTLTSGNTNAPVIMVAEKAADMILSGPAA
;
A
#
# COMPACT_ATOMS: atom_id res chain seq x y z
N MET A 1 -34.25 12.51 1.39
CA MET A 1 -32.84 12.20 1.05
C MET A 1 -32.00 12.51 2.30
N ALA A 2 -31.07 11.64 2.71
CA ALA A 2 -30.29 11.91 3.92
C ALA A 2 -29.17 12.92 3.64
N GLU A 3 -28.92 13.84 4.58
CA GLU A 3 -27.92 14.90 4.45
C GLU A 3 -26.85 14.86 5.54
N TYR A 4 -25.61 15.06 5.13
CA TYR A 4 -24.43 15.04 5.99
C TYR A 4 -23.57 16.27 5.74
N ASP A 5 -22.72 16.68 6.68
CA ASP A 5 -21.73 17.73 6.38
C ASP A 5 -20.71 17.22 5.38
N PHE A 6 -20.22 16.01 5.61
CA PHE A 6 -19.26 15.34 4.73
C PHE A 6 -19.73 13.95 4.34
N ILE A 7 -19.47 13.58 3.09
CA ILE A 7 -19.57 12.19 2.63
C ILE A 7 -18.18 11.72 2.26
N VAL A 8 -17.70 10.67 2.94
CA VAL A 8 -16.42 10.03 2.66
C VAL A 8 -16.67 8.73 1.91
N VAL A 9 -16.10 8.58 0.72
CA VAL A 9 -16.28 7.41 -0.15
C VAL A 9 -15.05 6.50 -0.06
N GLY A 10 -15.23 5.32 0.52
CA GLY A 10 -14.20 4.32 0.78
C GLY A 10 -13.72 4.37 2.22
N ALA A 11 -13.97 3.31 3.00
CA ALA A 11 -13.44 3.15 4.35
C ALA A 11 -12.04 2.53 4.34
N GLY A 12 -11.18 2.98 3.42
CA GLY A 12 -9.78 2.57 3.32
C GLY A 12 -8.90 3.19 4.40
N SER A 13 -7.57 3.14 4.19
CA SER A 13 -6.58 3.73 5.11
C SER A 13 -6.86 5.22 5.36
N ALA A 14 -7.10 6.01 4.31
CA ALA A 14 -7.39 7.43 4.41
C ALA A 14 -8.82 7.72 4.91
N GLY A 15 -9.83 7.04 4.35
CA GLY A 15 -11.23 7.30 4.70
C GLY A 15 -11.56 7.01 6.16
N CYS A 16 -10.90 6.01 6.77
CA CYS A 16 -11.02 5.75 8.21
C CYS A 16 -10.51 6.93 9.06
N VAL A 17 -9.41 7.55 8.67
CA VAL A 17 -8.82 8.71 9.36
C VAL A 17 -9.77 9.90 9.24
N LEU A 18 -10.19 10.23 8.03
CA LEU A 18 -11.10 11.35 7.76
C LEU A 18 -12.39 11.23 8.55
N ALA A 19 -13.04 10.07 8.53
CA ALA A 19 -14.27 9.85 9.27
C ALA A 19 -14.08 10.01 10.79
N ASN A 20 -12.94 9.60 11.34
CA ASN A 20 -12.61 9.82 12.75
C ASN A 20 -12.36 11.30 13.05
N ARG A 21 -11.48 11.96 12.30
CA ARG A 21 -11.07 13.35 12.58
C ARG A 21 -12.19 14.34 12.36
N LEU A 22 -12.94 14.22 11.27
CA LEU A 22 -14.05 15.12 10.95
C LEU A 22 -15.21 14.99 11.95
N THR A 23 -15.33 13.88 12.68
CA THR A 23 -16.38 13.69 13.70
C THR A 23 -15.90 13.93 15.13
N GLU A 24 -14.62 14.22 15.33
CA GLU A 24 -13.95 14.23 16.64
C GLU A 24 -14.53 15.29 17.60
N ASP A 25 -14.92 16.45 17.09
CA ASP A 25 -15.46 17.57 17.86
C ASP A 25 -16.99 17.52 18.08
N GLY A 26 -17.68 16.52 17.50
CA GLY A 26 -19.14 16.39 17.56
C GLY A 26 -19.94 17.38 16.70
N ARG A 27 -19.29 18.37 16.04
CA ARG A 27 -19.97 19.45 15.29
C ARG A 27 -20.39 19.05 13.89
N HIS A 28 -19.71 18.09 13.28
CA HIS A 28 -19.96 17.71 11.89
C HIS A 28 -20.48 16.28 11.78
N SER A 29 -21.48 16.07 10.91
CA SER A 29 -21.97 14.73 10.59
C SER A 29 -21.27 14.16 9.36
N VAL A 30 -20.85 12.89 9.44
CA VAL A 30 -20.12 12.20 8.38
C VAL A 30 -20.83 10.91 8.01
N LEU A 31 -21.08 10.73 6.71
CA LEU A 31 -21.42 9.42 6.13
C LEU A 31 -20.16 8.79 5.53
N LEU A 32 -19.76 7.64 6.06
CA LEU A 32 -18.67 6.82 5.51
C LEU A 32 -19.24 5.62 4.76
N ILE A 33 -19.02 5.58 3.44
CA ILE A 33 -19.52 4.52 2.56
C ILE A 33 -18.37 3.57 2.21
N GLU A 34 -18.59 2.26 2.31
CA GLU A 34 -17.61 1.22 1.98
C GLU A 34 -18.24 0.11 1.16
N ALA A 35 -17.63 -0.24 0.02
CA ALA A 35 -18.13 -1.31 -0.85
C ALA A 35 -18.05 -2.68 -0.19
N GLY A 36 -17.05 -2.88 0.66
CA GLY A 36 -16.83 -4.09 1.44
C GLY A 36 -17.63 -4.19 2.73
N GLY A 37 -17.55 -5.39 3.33
CA GLY A 37 -18.17 -5.68 4.60
C GLY A 37 -17.32 -5.30 5.81
N SER A 38 -17.64 -5.92 6.94
CA SER A 38 -16.94 -5.76 8.21
C SER A 38 -15.55 -6.44 8.21
N ASP A 39 -14.62 -5.89 8.99
CA ASP A 39 -13.29 -6.45 9.23
C ASP A 39 -13.24 -7.51 10.35
N LEU A 40 -14.41 -7.93 10.87
CA LEU A 40 -14.56 -8.99 11.87
C LEU A 40 -14.22 -10.37 11.28
N SER A 41 -12.93 -10.62 11.04
CA SER A 41 -12.43 -11.87 10.48
C SER A 41 -11.12 -12.27 11.18
N PRO A 42 -10.99 -13.52 11.64
CA PRO A 42 -9.73 -13.99 12.24
C PRO A 42 -8.55 -13.91 11.25
N TRP A 43 -8.82 -14.04 9.94
CA TRP A 43 -7.79 -13.93 8.90
C TRP A 43 -7.31 -12.50 8.67
N ILE A 44 -8.13 -11.50 9.01
CA ILE A 44 -7.74 -10.09 8.98
C ILE A 44 -6.93 -9.77 10.23
N TRP A 45 -7.41 -10.18 11.40
CA TRP A 45 -6.76 -9.83 12.67
C TRP A 45 -5.43 -10.54 12.87
N MET A 46 -5.32 -11.79 12.43
CA MET A 46 -4.07 -12.54 12.50
C MET A 46 -3.07 -11.99 11.46
N PRO A 47 -1.90 -11.46 11.88
CA PRO A 47 -0.91 -10.87 10.99
C PRO A 47 -0.60 -11.69 9.74
N ILE A 48 -0.13 -12.94 9.85
CA ILE A 48 0.20 -13.79 8.69
C ILE A 48 -1.02 -14.16 7.83
N GLY A 49 -2.23 -13.93 8.34
CA GLY A 49 -3.50 -14.23 7.69
C GLY A 49 -3.74 -13.46 6.39
N TYR A 50 -2.98 -12.38 6.10
CA TYR A 50 -3.16 -11.63 4.85
C TYR A 50 -3.02 -12.50 3.60
N GLY A 51 -2.18 -13.54 3.63
CA GLY A 51 -2.02 -14.44 2.50
C GLY A 51 -3.32 -15.16 2.10
N LYS A 52 -4.22 -15.40 3.08
CA LYS A 52 -5.57 -15.90 2.82
C LYS A 52 -6.51 -14.81 2.31
N THR A 53 -6.38 -13.58 2.79
CA THR A 53 -7.25 -12.46 2.38
C THR A 53 -7.03 -12.03 0.94
N PHE A 54 -5.83 -12.24 0.39
CA PHE A 54 -5.54 -11.95 -1.02
C PHE A 54 -6.49 -12.72 -1.95
N TYR A 55 -6.80 -13.99 -1.67
CA TYR A 55 -7.64 -14.79 -2.57
C TYR A 55 -9.10 -14.90 -2.12
N ARG A 56 -9.62 -13.89 -1.42
CA ARG A 56 -11.01 -13.87 -0.91
C ARG A 56 -11.78 -12.67 -1.44
N ALA A 57 -12.64 -12.92 -2.42
CA ALA A 57 -13.50 -11.90 -3.05
C ALA A 57 -14.44 -11.17 -2.07
N SER A 58 -14.70 -11.75 -0.89
CA SER A 58 -15.51 -11.12 0.15
C SER A 58 -14.83 -9.92 0.82
N VAL A 59 -13.49 -9.84 0.76
CA VAL A 59 -12.69 -8.78 1.43
C VAL A 59 -11.64 -8.15 0.50
N ASN A 60 -11.60 -8.56 -0.77
CA ASN A 60 -10.62 -8.12 -1.76
C ASN A 60 -11.30 -7.92 -3.12
N TRP A 61 -10.88 -6.87 -3.83
CA TRP A 61 -11.27 -6.59 -5.21
C TRP A 61 -10.66 -7.55 -6.24
N MET A 62 -9.46 -8.08 -5.97
CA MET A 62 -8.76 -9.05 -6.80
C MET A 62 -8.54 -8.59 -8.25
N TYR A 63 -8.09 -7.34 -8.44
CA TYR A 63 -7.85 -6.78 -9.75
C TYR A 63 -6.77 -7.53 -10.53
N MET A 64 -6.89 -7.50 -11.86
CA MET A 64 -5.85 -7.92 -12.80
C MET A 64 -5.49 -6.73 -13.66
N THR A 65 -4.20 -6.57 -13.92
CA THR A 65 -3.72 -5.59 -14.90
C THR A 65 -3.86 -6.15 -16.31
N GLU A 66 -3.80 -5.24 -17.27
CA GLU A 66 -3.56 -5.59 -18.65
C GLU A 66 -2.18 -6.23 -18.85
N PRO A 67 -2.01 -6.99 -19.95
CA PRO A 67 -0.71 -7.53 -20.36
C PRO A 67 0.36 -6.45 -20.42
N ASN A 68 1.52 -6.71 -19.82
CA ASN A 68 2.67 -5.83 -19.92
C ASN A 68 3.69 -6.39 -20.94
N PRO A 69 3.97 -5.69 -22.06
CA PRO A 69 4.94 -6.13 -23.06
C PRO A 69 6.36 -6.36 -22.51
N GLU A 70 6.79 -5.56 -21.55
CA GLU A 70 8.13 -5.64 -20.94
C GLU A 70 8.24 -6.73 -19.87
N LEU A 71 7.12 -7.39 -19.53
CA LEU A 71 7.07 -8.58 -18.67
C LEU A 71 6.52 -9.78 -19.42
N ASP A 72 6.87 -9.90 -20.70
CA ASP A 72 6.51 -11.02 -21.59
C ASP A 72 4.98 -11.21 -21.74
N GLY A 73 4.23 -10.11 -21.78
CA GLY A 73 2.78 -10.11 -21.90
C GLY A 73 2.05 -10.57 -20.64
N ARG A 74 2.74 -10.74 -19.51
CA ARG A 74 2.14 -11.27 -18.28
C ARG A 74 1.25 -10.23 -17.59
N PRO A 75 -0.04 -10.53 -17.34
CA PRO A 75 -0.86 -9.68 -16.49
C PRO A 75 -0.44 -9.83 -15.03
N SER A 76 -0.62 -8.76 -14.26
CA SER A 76 -0.25 -8.69 -12.85
C SER A 76 -1.48 -8.74 -11.96
N TYR A 77 -1.40 -9.50 -10.86
CA TYR A 77 -2.48 -9.61 -9.88
C TYR A 77 -2.35 -8.52 -8.81
N TRP A 78 -3.41 -7.74 -8.59
CA TRP A 78 -3.45 -6.60 -7.68
C TRP A 78 -4.50 -6.81 -6.57
N PRO A 79 -4.11 -7.32 -5.37
CA PRO A 79 -4.98 -7.42 -4.22
C PRO A 79 -5.24 -6.04 -3.63
N ARG A 80 -6.49 -5.57 -3.61
CA ARG A 80 -6.93 -4.32 -2.97
C ARG A 80 -8.06 -4.59 -1.99
N GLY A 81 -7.96 -4.07 -0.77
CA GLY A 81 -8.94 -4.36 0.27
C GLY A 81 -10.33 -3.82 -0.11
N LYS A 82 -11.33 -4.69 -0.02
CA LYS A 82 -12.76 -4.40 -0.16
C LYS A 82 -13.44 -4.77 1.15
N VAL A 83 -13.14 -4.01 2.20
CA VAL A 83 -13.52 -4.25 3.60
C VAL A 83 -13.27 -2.98 4.40
N MET A 84 -13.93 -2.79 5.54
CA MET A 84 -13.57 -1.73 6.49
C MET A 84 -12.07 -1.76 6.81
N GLY A 85 -11.40 -0.62 6.66
CA GLY A 85 -9.94 -0.47 6.75
C GLY A 85 -9.22 -0.60 5.40
N GLY A 86 -9.92 -1.05 4.36
CA GLY A 86 -9.43 -1.25 3.00
C GLY A 86 -8.13 -2.05 2.97
N SER A 87 -7.15 -1.59 2.18
CA SER A 87 -5.87 -2.28 2.03
C SER A 87 -5.07 -2.40 3.33
N SER A 88 -5.25 -1.53 4.34
CA SER A 88 -4.59 -1.70 5.65
C SER A 88 -5.07 -2.95 6.40
N ALA A 89 -6.28 -3.44 6.12
CA ALA A 89 -6.83 -4.65 6.70
C ALA A 89 -6.24 -5.93 6.08
N ILE A 90 -5.63 -5.84 4.89
CA ILE A 90 -5.10 -7.00 4.16
C ILE A 90 -3.61 -6.87 3.81
N ASN A 91 -2.90 -5.81 4.20
CA ASN A 91 -1.49 -5.63 3.86
C ASN A 91 -0.54 -6.53 4.67
N ALA A 92 0.77 -6.47 4.37
CA ALA A 92 1.82 -7.17 5.11
C ALA A 92 2.32 -6.42 6.38
N MET A 93 1.67 -5.32 6.76
CA MET A 93 1.89 -4.52 7.99
C MET A 93 3.24 -3.81 8.15
N VAL A 94 4.22 -4.03 7.27
CA VAL A 94 5.49 -3.29 7.31
C VAL A 94 5.23 -1.78 7.41
N TYR A 95 5.80 -1.14 8.43
CA TYR A 95 5.65 0.28 8.70
C TYR A 95 6.88 1.04 8.21
N VAL A 96 6.71 1.77 7.10
CA VAL A 96 7.71 2.65 6.49
C VAL A 96 7.02 3.95 6.09
N ARG A 97 7.66 5.08 6.34
CA ARG A 97 7.13 6.42 6.04
C ARG A 97 7.59 6.99 4.70
N GLY A 98 8.66 6.47 4.11
CA GLY A 98 9.38 7.17 3.04
C GLY A 98 10.67 7.80 3.55
N GLN A 99 11.38 8.44 2.64
CA GLN A 99 12.56 9.26 2.89
C GLN A 99 12.17 10.74 2.94
N PRO A 100 12.85 11.59 3.71
CA PRO A 100 12.64 13.05 3.68
C PRO A 100 12.62 13.63 2.26
N GLU A 101 13.52 13.15 1.40
CA GLU A 101 13.67 13.53 0.00
C GLU A 101 12.42 13.25 -0.83
N ASP A 102 11.62 12.23 -0.48
CA ASP A 102 10.38 11.96 -1.21
C ASP A 102 9.38 13.11 -1.06
N PHE A 103 9.36 13.75 0.11
CA PHE A 103 8.44 14.83 0.46
C PHE A 103 8.97 16.19 0.01
N GLU A 104 10.28 16.38 0.05
CA GLU A 104 10.91 17.53 -0.62
C GLU A 104 10.68 17.47 -2.13
N ASP A 105 10.74 16.29 -2.77
CA ASP A 105 10.35 16.11 -4.17
C ASP A 105 8.89 16.58 -4.39
N TRP A 106 7.95 16.21 -3.50
CA TRP A 106 6.54 16.64 -3.61
C TRP A 106 6.39 18.16 -3.53
N LYS A 107 7.09 18.79 -2.58
CA LYS A 107 7.11 20.25 -2.40
C LYS A 107 7.70 20.95 -3.63
N ALA A 108 8.83 20.46 -4.13
CA ALA A 108 9.50 20.99 -5.32
C ALA A 108 8.63 20.88 -6.59
N MET A 109 7.74 19.89 -6.66
CA MET A 109 6.72 19.76 -7.72
C MET A 109 5.53 20.74 -7.57
N GLY A 110 5.67 21.80 -6.77
CA GLY A 110 4.66 22.86 -6.64
C GLY A 110 3.58 22.58 -5.59
N ASN A 111 3.85 21.72 -4.61
CA ASN A 111 2.91 21.38 -3.54
C ASN A 111 3.37 21.96 -2.19
N PRO A 112 3.16 23.26 -1.93
CA PRO A 112 3.59 23.87 -0.67
C PRO A 112 2.94 23.19 0.54
N GLY A 113 3.70 23.12 1.64
CA GLY A 113 3.28 22.44 2.86
C GLY A 113 3.40 20.91 2.81
N TRP A 114 3.94 20.32 1.75
CA TRP A 114 4.16 18.85 1.66
C TRP A 114 5.63 18.44 1.79
N GLY A 115 6.51 19.36 2.23
CA GLY A 115 7.91 19.03 2.54
C GLY A 115 8.04 18.18 3.79
N TRP A 116 9.24 17.63 4.04
CA TRP A 116 9.49 16.72 5.16
C TRP A 116 9.10 17.33 6.51
N ASP A 117 9.54 18.57 6.75
CA ASP A 117 9.25 19.29 8.00
C ASP A 117 7.75 19.58 8.17
N ASP A 118 7.02 19.70 7.06
CA ASP A 118 5.57 19.90 7.09
C ASP A 118 4.81 18.61 7.40
N VAL A 119 5.34 17.44 6.99
CA VAL A 119 4.65 16.14 7.12
C VAL A 119 5.08 15.33 8.35
N LEU A 120 6.29 15.53 8.86
CA LEU A 120 6.81 14.84 10.04
C LEU A 120 5.91 14.98 11.28
N PRO A 121 5.35 16.17 11.61
CA PRO A 121 4.41 16.30 12.72
C PRO A 121 3.18 15.40 12.58
N TRP A 122 2.68 15.19 11.37
CA TRP A 122 1.53 14.32 11.10
C TRP A 122 1.88 12.84 11.23
N PHE A 123 3.08 12.44 10.79
CA PHE A 123 3.59 11.09 11.03
C PHE A 123 3.74 10.78 12.53
N ARG A 124 4.17 11.75 13.34
CA ARG A 124 4.24 11.61 14.80
C ARG A 124 2.83 11.56 15.41
N LYS A 125 1.92 12.45 14.99
CA LYS A 125 0.54 12.52 15.49
C LYS A 125 -0.26 11.22 15.29
N MET A 126 -0.06 10.54 14.16
CA MET A 126 -0.81 9.31 13.85
C MET A 126 -0.30 8.08 14.62
N GLU A 127 0.92 8.11 15.16
CA GLU A 127 1.64 6.93 15.61
C GLU A 127 1.71 6.81 17.14
N THR A 128 1.58 5.57 17.62
CA THR A 128 2.13 5.13 18.92
C THR A 128 3.19 4.07 18.66
N ASN A 129 4.47 4.41 18.83
CA ASN A 129 5.58 3.48 18.75
C ASN A 129 5.83 2.81 20.11
N ASP A 130 6.09 1.52 20.12
CA ASP A 130 6.32 0.74 21.35
C ASP A 130 7.66 1.02 22.04
N ALA A 131 8.62 1.60 21.34
CA ALA A 131 9.89 2.09 21.90
C ALA A 131 9.80 3.53 22.43
N GLY A 132 8.63 4.19 22.33
CA GLY A 132 8.39 5.53 22.82
C GLY A 132 8.57 6.65 21.78
N GLY A 133 8.28 7.88 22.20
CA GLY A 133 8.30 9.07 21.37
C GLY A 133 9.71 9.63 21.19
N SER A 134 9.96 10.32 20.08
CA SER A 134 11.23 11.01 19.82
C SER A 134 11.02 12.22 18.90
N ALA A 135 12.12 12.84 18.45
CA ALA A 135 12.08 13.84 17.40
C ALA A 135 11.43 13.30 16.10
N PHE A 136 11.54 11.98 15.86
CA PHE A 136 11.00 11.32 14.67
C PHE A 136 9.76 10.47 14.97
N ARG A 137 9.63 9.87 16.17
CA ARG A 137 8.57 8.88 16.47
C ARG A 137 7.44 9.50 17.31
N GLY A 138 6.21 9.01 17.10
CA GLY A 138 5.05 9.31 17.95
C GLY A 138 4.83 8.24 19.01
N ASP A 139 4.13 8.57 20.10
CA ASP A 139 3.88 7.68 21.25
C ASP A 139 2.41 7.66 21.74
N SER A 140 1.55 8.42 21.09
CA SER A 140 0.18 8.69 21.57
C SER A 140 -0.88 8.65 20.46
N GLY A 141 -0.46 8.48 19.21
CA GLY A 141 -1.35 8.40 18.06
C GLY A 141 -2.10 7.06 17.96
N PRO A 142 -3.22 7.00 17.23
CA PRO A 142 -4.09 5.82 17.19
C PRO A 142 -3.47 4.58 16.50
N LEU A 143 -2.48 4.77 15.62
CA LEU A 143 -1.83 3.68 14.90
C LEU A 143 -0.64 3.13 15.70
N HIS A 144 -0.82 1.96 16.31
CA HIS A 144 0.26 1.28 17.01
C HIS A 144 1.27 0.63 16.05
N VAL A 145 2.54 0.86 16.34
CA VAL A 145 3.71 0.31 15.63
C VAL A 145 4.54 -0.49 16.63
N THR A 146 4.86 -1.73 16.28
CA THR A 146 5.57 -2.68 17.12
C THR A 146 6.94 -3.01 16.54
N THR A 147 7.95 -3.00 17.41
CA THR A 147 9.30 -3.47 17.17
C THR A 147 9.36 -4.99 17.27
N THR A 148 9.91 -5.63 16.24
CA THR A 148 9.85 -7.10 16.07
C THR A 148 11.16 -7.82 16.41
N THR A 149 12.22 -7.09 16.74
CA THR A 149 13.61 -7.60 16.85
C THR A 149 13.75 -8.85 17.71
N SER A 150 13.01 -8.96 18.82
CA SER A 150 13.05 -10.12 19.71
C SER A 150 12.26 -11.33 19.20
N GLY A 151 11.34 -11.12 18.25
CA GLY A 151 10.44 -12.13 17.72
C GLY A 151 10.82 -12.70 16.36
N ILE A 152 11.74 -12.06 15.62
CA ILE A 152 12.15 -12.52 14.28
C ILE A 152 12.81 -13.90 14.31
N HIS A 153 12.68 -14.65 13.22
CA HIS A 153 13.28 -15.95 13.05
C HIS A 153 14.83 -15.87 13.09
N PRO A 154 15.55 -16.86 13.64
CA PRO A 154 17.02 -16.83 13.70
C PRO A 154 17.71 -16.61 12.35
N LEU A 155 17.14 -17.12 11.25
CA LEU A 155 17.64 -16.88 9.89
C LEU A 155 17.77 -15.40 9.54
N CYS A 156 16.94 -14.52 10.11
CA CYS A 156 17.03 -13.08 9.89
C CYS A 156 18.36 -12.49 10.40
N ARG A 157 18.99 -13.10 11.41
CA ARG A 157 20.30 -12.65 11.92
C ARG A 157 21.41 -12.86 10.89
N HIS A 158 21.35 -13.97 10.13
CA HIS A 158 22.28 -14.21 9.03
C HIS A 158 22.13 -13.19 7.91
N PHE A 159 20.89 -12.80 7.58
CA PHE A 159 20.63 -11.73 6.62
C PHE A 159 21.20 -10.39 7.07
N ILE A 160 20.97 -10.00 8.33
CA ILE A 160 21.50 -8.73 8.88
C ILE A 160 23.03 -8.76 8.88
N ALA A 161 23.64 -9.85 9.34
CA ALA A 161 25.10 -10.01 9.34
C ALA A 161 25.67 -9.95 7.92
N ALA A 162 25.05 -10.60 6.94
CA ALA A 162 25.45 -10.53 5.54
C ALA A 162 25.40 -9.11 4.98
N GLY A 163 24.39 -8.32 5.35
CA GLY A 163 24.35 -6.90 4.97
C GLY A 163 25.49 -6.09 5.60
N GLN A 164 25.85 -6.37 6.86
CA GLN A 164 26.98 -5.73 7.54
C GLN A 164 28.34 -6.13 6.93
N GLU A 165 28.51 -7.39 6.52
CA GLU A 165 29.69 -7.87 5.79
C GLU A 165 29.86 -7.15 4.43
N LEU A 166 28.76 -6.70 3.83
CA LEU A 166 28.78 -5.88 2.61
C LEU A 166 28.96 -4.38 2.87
N GLY A 167 29.08 -3.97 4.14
CA GLY A 167 29.34 -2.59 4.55
C GLY A 167 28.10 -1.76 4.89
N TRP A 168 26.89 -2.34 4.90
CA TRP A 168 25.69 -1.62 5.33
C TRP A 168 25.53 -1.64 6.85
N PRO A 169 25.22 -0.50 7.49
CA PRO A 169 25.06 -0.47 8.94
C PRO A 169 23.83 -1.29 9.36
N HIS A 170 23.89 -1.84 10.58
CA HIS A 170 22.66 -2.30 11.22
C HIS A 170 21.78 -1.09 11.54
N ASN A 171 20.53 -1.12 11.10
CA ASN A 171 19.57 -0.07 11.36
C ASN A 171 18.40 -0.61 12.21
N PRO A 172 18.24 -0.14 13.47
CA PRO A 172 17.15 -0.59 14.33
C PRO A 172 15.82 0.12 14.05
N ASP A 173 15.82 1.23 13.30
CA ASP A 173 14.63 2.04 13.00
C ASP A 173 14.75 2.75 11.65
N PHE A 174 14.18 2.14 10.60
CA PHE A 174 14.11 2.72 9.26
C PHE A 174 13.29 4.02 9.17
N ASN A 175 12.56 4.39 10.23
CA ASN A 175 11.75 5.61 10.31
C ASN A 175 12.36 6.65 11.28
N GLY A 176 13.58 6.41 11.75
CA GLY A 176 14.36 7.31 12.58
C GLY A 176 15.15 8.34 11.76
N ALA A 177 16.29 8.78 12.28
CA ALA A 177 17.10 9.84 11.67
C ALA A 177 17.74 9.45 10.32
N ARG A 178 17.96 8.15 10.08
CA ARG A 178 18.53 7.63 8.83
C ARG A 178 17.79 6.37 8.42
N GLN A 179 17.43 6.25 7.14
CA GLN A 179 16.76 5.07 6.61
C GLN A 179 17.75 3.98 6.16
N GLU A 180 18.93 4.35 5.69
CA GLU A 180 19.89 3.39 5.13
C GLU A 180 20.34 2.34 6.17
N GLY A 181 20.49 1.09 5.72
CA GLY A 181 20.97 -0.03 6.50
C GLY A 181 20.08 -1.27 6.44
N VAL A 182 20.45 -2.29 7.22
CA VAL A 182 19.75 -3.58 7.31
C VAL A 182 19.29 -3.87 8.74
N GLY A 183 18.11 -4.48 8.89
CA GLY A 183 17.50 -4.67 10.21
C GLY A 183 16.16 -5.40 10.19
N ALA A 184 15.51 -5.44 11.35
CA ALA A 184 14.16 -6.00 11.50
C ALA A 184 13.11 -4.95 11.10
N TYR A 185 12.03 -5.39 10.44
CA TYR A 185 10.94 -4.47 10.13
C TYR A 185 10.05 -4.22 11.34
N GLN A 186 9.73 -2.95 11.60
CA GLN A 186 8.59 -2.60 12.44
C GLN A 186 7.27 -2.83 11.69
N ILE A 187 6.23 -3.21 12.42
CA ILE A 187 4.94 -3.57 11.85
C ILE A 187 3.77 -2.89 12.58
N THR A 188 2.67 -2.62 11.87
CA THR A 188 1.43 -2.10 12.47
C THR A 188 0.62 -3.23 13.13
N VAL A 189 1.05 -3.63 14.32
CA VAL A 189 0.43 -4.67 15.17
C VAL A 189 0.26 -4.12 16.58
N LYS A 190 -0.74 -4.61 17.32
CA LYS A 190 -0.91 -4.37 18.76
C LYS A 190 -1.41 -5.65 19.42
N ASP A 191 -0.71 -6.11 20.45
CA ASP A 191 -1.03 -7.33 21.21
C ASP A 191 -1.18 -8.57 20.31
N GLY A 192 -0.28 -8.70 19.31
CA GLY A 192 -0.27 -9.80 18.34
C GLY A 192 -1.44 -9.80 17.34
N LEU A 193 -2.22 -8.73 17.30
CA LEU A 193 -3.32 -8.52 16.37
C LEU A 193 -3.01 -7.34 15.44
N ARG A 194 -3.30 -7.47 14.15
CA ARG A 194 -3.17 -6.40 13.14
C ARG A 194 -3.79 -5.09 13.61
N MET A 195 -3.07 -3.99 13.41
CA MET A 195 -3.58 -2.63 13.59
C MET A 195 -3.89 -2.01 12.23
N SER A 196 -5.11 -2.27 11.73
CA SER A 196 -5.64 -1.62 10.52
C SER A 196 -6.13 -0.21 10.82
N ALA A 197 -6.35 0.61 9.79
CA ALA A 197 -6.94 1.94 9.95
C ALA A 197 -8.36 1.88 10.54
N ALA A 198 -9.16 0.85 10.22
CA ALA A 198 -10.47 0.65 10.84
C ALA A 198 -10.35 0.39 12.35
N ARG A 199 -9.38 -0.43 12.78
CA ARG A 199 -9.16 -0.68 14.20
C ARG A 199 -8.59 0.53 14.94
N ALA A 200 -7.69 1.28 14.31
CA ALA A 200 -7.06 2.46 14.88
C ALA A 200 -8.03 3.64 15.00
N TYR A 201 -8.82 3.92 13.95
CA TYR A 201 -9.61 5.14 13.84
C TYR A 201 -11.13 4.91 13.95
N ILE A 202 -11.67 3.87 13.33
CA ILE A 202 -13.14 3.68 13.30
C ILE A 202 -13.65 2.99 14.55
N ARG A 203 -12.97 1.94 15.03
CA ARG A 203 -13.39 1.22 16.23
C ARG A 203 -13.59 2.13 17.45
N PRO A 204 -12.71 3.10 17.76
CA PRO A 204 -12.97 4.04 18.86
C PRO A 204 -14.07 5.06 18.55
N ALA A 205 -14.26 5.45 17.28
CA ALA A 205 -15.26 6.45 16.88
C ALA A 205 -16.66 5.90 16.60
N ARG A 206 -16.83 4.57 16.46
CA ARG A 206 -18.07 3.94 15.95
C ARG A 206 -19.33 4.22 16.77
N HIS A 207 -19.18 4.66 18.01
CA HIS A 207 -20.29 4.96 18.92
C HIS A 207 -20.71 6.44 18.88
N ARG A 208 -19.99 7.30 18.14
CA ARG A 208 -20.33 8.71 17.99
C ARG A 208 -21.61 8.86 17.16
N ALA A 209 -22.58 9.62 17.68
CA ALA A 209 -23.88 9.81 17.03
C ALA A 209 -23.80 10.51 15.66
N ASN A 210 -22.73 11.28 15.42
CA ASN A 210 -22.48 12.01 14.18
C ASN A 210 -21.66 11.22 13.14
N LEU A 211 -21.27 9.96 13.41
CA LEU A 211 -20.57 9.10 12.45
C LEU A 211 -21.49 7.98 11.94
N HIS A 212 -21.88 8.05 10.67
CA HIS A 212 -22.78 7.09 10.06
C HIS A 212 -21.99 6.16 9.13
N LEU A 213 -21.89 4.89 9.50
CA LEU A 213 -21.18 3.87 8.72
C LEU A 213 -22.14 3.13 7.78
N ARG A 214 -21.73 2.96 6.52
CA ARG A 214 -22.45 2.20 5.50
C ARG A 214 -21.53 1.17 4.81
N PRO A 215 -21.32 0.00 5.43
CA PRO A 215 -20.64 -1.11 4.78
C PRO A 215 -21.54 -1.77 3.72
N ASN A 216 -20.96 -2.52 2.80
CA ASN A 216 -21.62 -3.16 1.65
C ASN A 216 -22.38 -2.15 0.77
N ALA A 217 -21.82 -0.96 0.59
CA ALA A 217 -22.36 0.13 -0.18
C ALA A 217 -21.37 0.55 -1.27
N LEU A 218 -21.67 0.20 -2.52
CA LEU A 218 -20.83 0.52 -3.68
C LEU A 218 -21.18 1.91 -4.21
N ALA A 219 -20.28 2.88 -4.07
CA ALA A 219 -20.44 4.18 -4.72
C ALA A 219 -20.46 4.02 -6.25
N MET A 220 -21.40 4.70 -6.90
CA MET A 220 -21.65 4.58 -8.33
C MET A 220 -21.25 5.85 -9.09
N ARG A 221 -21.58 7.02 -8.53
CA ARG A 221 -21.24 8.34 -9.10
C ARG A 221 -21.43 9.45 -8.07
N VAL A 222 -20.75 10.57 -8.29
CA VAL A 222 -20.95 11.85 -7.60
C VAL A 222 -22.13 12.59 -8.24
N LEU A 223 -22.90 13.29 -7.41
CA LEU A 223 -24.00 14.17 -7.80
C LEU A 223 -23.52 15.61 -7.88
N PHE A 224 -24.02 16.37 -8.85
CA PHE A 224 -23.61 17.75 -9.10
C PHE A 224 -24.80 18.71 -9.26
N GLU A 225 -24.62 19.94 -8.77
CA GLU A 225 -25.41 21.13 -9.11
C GLU A 225 -24.44 22.16 -9.70
N GLY A 226 -24.58 22.47 -10.99
CA GLY A 226 -23.57 23.23 -11.72
C GLY A 226 -22.20 22.53 -11.68
N SER A 227 -21.16 23.25 -11.26
CA SER A 227 -19.79 22.73 -11.07
C SER A 227 -19.51 22.24 -9.65
N ARG A 228 -20.51 22.21 -8.76
CA ARG A 228 -20.34 21.80 -7.36
C ARG A 228 -20.83 20.36 -7.14
N ALA A 229 -19.98 19.53 -6.53
CA ALA A 229 -20.37 18.24 -6.00
C ALA A 229 -21.26 18.42 -4.76
N ILE A 230 -22.41 17.76 -4.75
CA ILE A 230 -23.45 17.92 -3.73
C ILE A 230 -23.82 16.61 -3.04
N GLY A 231 -23.24 15.49 -3.46
CA GLY A 231 -23.61 14.19 -2.91
C GLY A 231 -23.12 13.02 -3.75
N VAL A 232 -23.62 11.83 -3.44
CA VAL A 232 -23.28 10.60 -4.16
C VAL A 232 -24.50 9.71 -4.35
N VAL A 233 -24.47 8.92 -5.42
CA VAL A 233 -25.33 7.75 -5.60
C VAL A 233 -24.51 6.51 -5.26
N TYR A 234 -25.07 5.63 -4.45
CA TYR A 234 -24.46 4.35 -4.11
C TYR A 234 -25.49 3.22 -4.11
N ARG A 235 -25.04 2.01 -4.38
CA ARG A 235 -25.85 0.79 -4.30
C ARG A 235 -25.65 0.13 -2.96
N HIS A 236 -26.71 -0.05 -2.19
CA HIS A 236 -26.69 -0.70 -0.87
C HIS A 236 -27.88 -1.66 -0.77
N ARG A 237 -27.59 -2.93 -0.44
CA ARG A 237 -28.60 -4.01 -0.38
C ARG A 237 -29.44 -4.11 -1.67
N GLY A 238 -28.79 -3.98 -2.83
CA GLY A 238 -29.43 -4.07 -4.14
C GLY A 238 -30.18 -2.81 -4.59
N GLN A 239 -30.36 -1.81 -3.72
CA GLN A 239 -31.08 -0.57 -4.04
C GLN A 239 -30.12 0.58 -4.30
N GLN A 240 -30.48 1.47 -5.24
CA GLN A 240 -29.79 2.74 -5.42
C GLN A 240 -30.27 3.74 -4.36
N VAL A 241 -29.32 4.33 -3.64
CA VAL A 241 -29.57 5.31 -2.58
C VAL A 241 -28.78 6.57 -2.90
N GLN A 242 -29.36 7.72 -2.57
CA GLN A 242 -28.72 9.03 -2.70
C GLN A 242 -28.51 9.65 -1.32
N ALA A 243 -27.36 10.30 -1.13
CA ALA A 243 -27.06 11.11 0.04
C ALA A 243 -26.43 12.44 -0.40
N ARG A 244 -26.78 13.54 0.29
CA ARG A 244 -26.23 14.88 0.02
C ARG A 244 -25.17 15.27 1.04
N ALA A 245 -24.18 16.01 0.58
CA ALA A 245 -23.16 16.65 1.39
C ALA A 245 -23.44 18.17 1.44
N ARG A 246 -23.58 18.73 2.64
CA ARG A 246 -23.71 20.18 2.84
C ARG A 246 -22.39 20.89 2.53
N ARG A 247 -21.25 20.28 2.89
CA ARG A 247 -19.92 20.87 2.72
C ARG A 247 -19.15 20.25 1.58
N GLU A 248 -18.72 18.99 1.70
CA GLU A 248 -17.86 18.36 0.71
C GLU A 248 -18.11 16.84 0.56
N VAL A 249 -17.92 16.35 -0.67
CA VAL A 249 -17.72 14.93 -0.97
C VAL A 249 -16.22 14.67 -1.03
N ILE A 250 -15.75 13.64 -0.33
CA ILE A 250 -14.33 13.29 -0.23
C ILE A 250 -14.14 11.86 -0.73
N LEU A 251 -13.37 11.69 -1.81
CA LEU A 251 -13.06 10.39 -2.36
C LEU A 251 -11.80 9.82 -1.69
N SER A 252 -11.93 8.66 -1.07
CA SER A 252 -10.86 7.92 -0.41
C SER A 252 -10.89 6.44 -0.83
N ALA A 253 -11.25 6.19 -2.08
CA ALA A 253 -11.42 4.86 -2.66
C ALA A 253 -10.08 4.25 -3.16
N GLY A 254 -8.98 5.00 -3.06
CA GLY A 254 -7.63 4.56 -3.37
C GLY A 254 -7.25 4.76 -4.83
N ALA A 255 -5.99 4.44 -5.14
CA ALA A 255 -5.38 4.67 -6.46
C ALA A 255 -6.10 3.99 -7.63
N VAL A 256 -6.95 2.99 -7.41
CA VAL A 256 -7.73 2.34 -8.49
C VAL A 256 -9.14 2.93 -8.59
N ASN A 257 -9.86 3.01 -7.48
CA ASN A 257 -11.29 3.30 -7.51
C ASN A 257 -11.64 4.79 -7.45
N SER A 258 -10.77 5.65 -6.90
CA SER A 258 -10.99 7.10 -6.92
C SER A 258 -11.02 7.69 -8.34
N PRO A 259 -10.04 7.42 -9.23
CA PRO A 259 -10.10 7.88 -10.62
C PRO A 259 -11.25 7.23 -11.39
N GLN A 260 -11.54 5.94 -11.14
CA GLN A 260 -12.70 5.27 -11.73
C GLN A 260 -14.00 6.00 -11.37
N LEU A 261 -14.20 6.33 -10.10
CA LEU A 261 -15.41 7.01 -9.65
C LEU A 261 -15.51 8.43 -10.22
N LEU A 262 -14.40 9.16 -10.35
CA LEU A 262 -14.38 10.45 -11.05
C LEU A 262 -14.83 10.30 -12.51
N GLN A 263 -14.25 9.33 -13.24
CA GLN A 263 -14.59 9.08 -14.64
C GLN A 263 -16.07 8.68 -14.79
N LEU A 264 -16.59 7.78 -13.96
CA LEU A 264 -18.02 7.40 -13.93
C LEU A 264 -18.95 8.57 -13.58
N SER A 265 -18.42 9.59 -12.90
CA SER A 265 -19.15 10.81 -12.53
C SER A 265 -19.10 11.89 -13.61
N GLY A 266 -18.41 11.64 -14.73
CA GLY A 266 -18.24 12.61 -15.81
C GLY A 266 -17.07 13.58 -15.60
N VAL A 267 -16.15 13.29 -14.67
CA VAL A 267 -14.94 14.09 -14.42
C VAL A 267 -13.72 13.28 -14.86
N GLY A 268 -13.07 13.69 -15.96
CA GLY A 268 -11.94 12.95 -16.51
C GLY A 268 -11.67 13.24 -17.99
N PRO A 269 -10.88 12.38 -18.68
CA PRO A 269 -10.55 12.56 -20.09
C PRO A 269 -11.77 12.62 -21.00
N ALA A 270 -11.98 13.74 -21.70
CA ALA A 270 -13.26 13.99 -22.38
C ALA A 270 -13.54 12.98 -23.51
N GLY A 271 -12.49 12.57 -24.23
CA GLY A 271 -12.60 11.57 -25.30
C GLY A 271 -13.06 10.20 -24.79
N LEU A 272 -12.48 9.74 -23.67
CA LEU A 272 -12.85 8.48 -23.01
C LEU A 272 -14.32 8.49 -22.59
N LEU A 273 -14.74 9.55 -21.90
CA LEU A 273 -16.10 9.67 -21.38
C LEU A 273 -17.14 9.67 -22.48
N ARG A 274 -16.93 10.46 -23.54
CA ARG A 274 -17.83 10.51 -24.71
C ARG A 274 -17.90 9.15 -25.41
N GLY A 275 -16.77 8.46 -25.55
CA GLY A 275 -16.71 7.12 -26.16
C GLY A 275 -17.54 6.07 -25.42
N LEU A 276 -17.79 6.26 -24.13
CA LEU A 276 -18.62 5.37 -23.30
C LEU A 276 -20.03 5.91 -23.05
N GLY A 277 -20.43 7.01 -23.72
CA GLY A 277 -21.74 7.63 -23.54
C GLY A 277 -21.93 8.31 -22.17
N ILE A 278 -20.84 8.62 -21.46
CA ILE A 278 -20.90 9.32 -20.17
C ILE A 278 -20.85 10.84 -20.42
N PRO A 279 -21.84 11.61 -19.93
CA PRO A 279 -21.81 13.06 -20.07
C PRO A 279 -20.57 13.67 -19.41
N VAL A 280 -19.79 14.44 -20.19
CA VAL A 280 -18.64 15.17 -19.67
C VAL A 280 -19.13 16.34 -18.82
N ARG A 281 -18.95 16.24 -17.50
CA ARG A 281 -19.22 17.30 -16.54
C ARG A 281 -18.05 18.26 -16.44
N HIS A 282 -16.85 17.72 -16.35
CA HIS A 282 -15.61 18.49 -16.31
C HIS A 282 -14.51 17.69 -17.00
N ALA A 283 -13.91 18.26 -18.04
CA ALA A 283 -12.78 17.65 -18.72
C ALA A 283 -11.53 17.83 -17.85
N LEU A 284 -10.92 16.71 -17.43
CA LEU A 284 -9.74 16.71 -16.59
C LEU A 284 -8.84 15.54 -17.00
N GLU A 285 -7.93 15.81 -17.93
CA GLU A 285 -7.14 14.78 -18.63
C GLU A 285 -6.19 14.00 -17.71
N GLY A 286 -5.81 14.59 -16.57
CA GLY A 286 -4.98 13.95 -15.55
C GLY A 286 -5.65 12.76 -14.84
N VAL A 287 -6.98 12.65 -14.85
CA VAL A 287 -7.70 11.59 -14.10
C VAL A 287 -7.40 10.21 -14.67
N GLY A 288 -6.78 9.37 -13.84
CA GLY A 288 -6.34 8.03 -14.18
C GLY A 288 -4.94 7.98 -14.80
N ARG A 289 -4.24 9.10 -14.99
CA ARG A 289 -2.85 9.13 -15.51
C ARG A 289 -1.83 9.02 -14.38
N ASN A 290 -0.54 9.00 -14.71
CA ASN A 290 0.56 8.99 -13.73
C ASN A 290 0.51 7.81 -12.71
N LEU A 291 -0.07 6.67 -13.11
CA LEU A 291 -0.08 5.48 -12.28
C LEU A 291 1.37 5.03 -12.04
N GLN A 292 1.73 4.90 -10.78
CA GLN A 292 3.05 4.44 -10.33
C GLN A 292 2.87 3.31 -9.35
N ASP A 293 3.78 2.35 -9.38
CA ASP A 293 3.79 1.24 -8.44
C ASP A 293 5.19 0.63 -8.37
N HIS A 294 5.48 -0.03 -7.26
CA HIS A 294 6.76 -0.67 -7.01
C HIS A 294 6.79 -2.07 -7.60
N LEU A 295 7.82 -2.35 -8.41
CA LEU A 295 8.11 -3.67 -8.94
C LEU A 295 9.28 -4.30 -8.16
N CYS A 296 9.18 -5.59 -7.87
CA CYS A 296 10.13 -6.35 -7.07
C CYS A 296 10.53 -7.64 -7.78
N ILE A 297 11.77 -8.06 -7.56
CA ILE A 297 12.26 -9.39 -7.92
C ILE A 297 12.60 -10.18 -6.66
N ASP A 298 12.28 -11.47 -6.67
CA ASP A 298 12.58 -12.40 -5.58
C ASP A 298 13.56 -13.50 -6.04
N HIS A 299 14.45 -13.90 -5.14
CA HIS A 299 15.29 -15.08 -5.27
C HIS A 299 14.92 -16.08 -4.18
N LEU A 300 14.88 -17.36 -4.55
CA LEU A 300 14.52 -18.47 -3.67
C LEU A 300 15.75 -19.33 -3.42
N TYR A 301 16.03 -19.56 -2.14
CA TYR A 301 17.14 -20.39 -1.69
C TYR A 301 16.64 -21.53 -0.82
N ARG A 302 17.23 -22.71 -1.02
CA ARG A 302 17.14 -23.82 -0.06
C ARG A 302 18.12 -23.55 1.08
N SER A 303 17.67 -23.70 2.32
CA SER A 303 18.53 -23.49 3.49
C SER A 303 19.08 -24.81 4.02
N ARG A 304 20.31 -24.76 4.56
CA ARG A 304 20.91 -25.83 5.38
C ARG A 304 20.36 -25.85 6.80
N LEU A 305 19.81 -24.73 7.26
CA LEU A 305 19.22 -24.59 8.59
C LEU A 305 17.69 -24.66 8.51
N PRO A 306 17.01 -25.07 9.60
CA PRO A 306 15.56 -25.06 9.65
C PRO A 306 14.98 -23.67 9.37
N SER A 307 13.87 -23.61 8.64
CA SER A 307 13.15 -22.36 8.37
C SER A 307 11.74 -22.39 8.98
N LEU A 308 10.93 -21.36 8.71
CA LEU A 308 9.51 -21.39 9.09
C LEU A 308 8.72 -22.44 8.33
N ASN A 309 9.26 -23.01 7.25
CA ASN A 309 8.63 -24.07 6.48
C ASN A 309 8.31 -25.28 7.37
N GLU A 310 9.28 -25.71 8.18
CA GLU A 310 9.14 -26.85 9.09
C GLU A 310 8.14 -26.59 10.21
N GLN A 311 7.96 -25.33 10.60
CA GLN A 311 6.99 -24.94 11.62
C GLN A 311 5.57 -24.80 11.08
N LEU A 312 5.42 -24.31 9.84
CA LEU A 312 4.15 -23.88 9.26
C LEU A 312 3.60 -24.79 8.16
N ARG A 313 4.37 -25.77 7.69
CA ARG A 313 3.92 -26.76 6.71
C ARG A 313 3.17 -27.95 7.34
N PRO A 314 3.77 -28.73 8.27
CA PRO A 314 3.13 -29.94 8.79
C PRO A 314 1.89 -29.61 9.61
N TRP A 315 0.93 -30.53 9.64
CA TRP A 315 -0.34 -30.30 10.34
C TRP A 315 -0.14 -30.11 11.85
N HIS A 316 0.75 -30.88 12.48
CA HIS A 316 1.06 -30.75 13.91
C HIS A 316 1.79 -29.43 14.21
N GLY A 317 2.67 -28.97 13.32
CA GLY A 317 3.33 -27.66 13.44
C GLY A 317 2.32 -26.52 13.36
N LYS A 318 1.39 -26.57 12.40
CA LYS A 318 0.27 -25.62 12.32
C LYS A 318 -0.59 -25.61 13.57
N LEU A 319 -0.91 -26.79 14.12
CA LEU A 319 -1.67 -26.91 15.36
C LEU A 319 -0.91 -26.27 16.54
N ALA A 320 0.38 -26.58 16.70
CA ALA A 320 1.22 -26.02 17.75
C ALA A 320 1.33 -24.49 17.65
N GLN A 321 1.57 -23.94 16.45
CA GLN A 321 1.60 -22.49 16.27
C GLN A 321 0.23 -21.83 16.43
N GLY A 322 -0.85 -22.53 16.05
CA GLY A 322 -2.23 -22.12 16.30
C GLY A 322 -2.53 -21.99 17.79
N LEU A 323 -2.20 -23.02 18.58
CA LEU A 323 -2.34 -22.99 20.05
C LEU A 323 -1.49 -21.88 20.67
N ARG A 324 -0.22 -21.75 20.27
CA ARG A 324 0.67 -20.67 20.73
C ARG A 324 0.07 -19.29 20.46
N TYR A 325 -0.54 -19.09 19.30
CA TYR A 325 -1.16 -17.82 18.95
C TYR A 325 -2.45 -17.56 19.74
N VAL A 326 -3.31 -18.56 19.91
CA VAL A 326 -4.55 -18.41 20.68
C VAL A 326 -4.25 -18.11 22.16
N LEU A 327 -3.27 -18.79 22.74
CA LEU A 327 -2.93 -18.66 24.16
C LEU A 327 -2.12 -17.39 24.47
N ALA A 328 -1.17 -17.02 23.60
CA ALA A 328 -0.20 -15.97 23.91
C ALA A 328 -0.13 -14.84 22.87
N ARG A 329 -0.81 -14.96 21.72
CA ARG A 329 -0.75 -14.03 20.57
C ARG A 329 0.69 -13.71 20.13
N ARG A 330 1.55 -14.72 20.16
CA ARG A 330 2.98 -14.64 19.84
C ARG A 330 3.35 -15.68 18.78
N GLY A 331 4.59 -15.58 18.30
CA GLY A 331 5.15 -16.51 17.33
C GLY A 331 4.85 -16.12 15.88
N PRO A 332 5.09 -17.02 14.91
CA PRO A 332 5.05 -16.71 13.49
C PRO A 332 3.69 -16.20 13.00
N LEU A 333 2.59 -16.63 13.63
CA LEU A 333 1.24 -16.18 13.25
C LEU A 333 0.97 -14.71 13.63
N ALA A 334 1.73 -14.17 14.58
CA ALA A 334 1.66 -12.78 15.04
C ALA A 334 2.56 -11.81 14.25
N MET A 335 3.21 -12.28 13.18
CA MET A 335 4.08 -11.47 12.31
C MET A 335 3.71 -11.62 10.83
N GLY A 336 4.24 -10.74 9.98
CA GLY A 336 4.26 -10.93 8.54
C GLY A 336 5.34 -11.93 8.10
N VAL A 337 5.34 -12.32 6.81
CA VAL A 337 6.38 -13.22 6.28
C VAL A 337 7.73 -12.51 6.14
N ASN A 338 7.73 -11.22 5.76
CA ASN A 338 8.94 -10.41 5.69
C ASN A 338 9.27 -9.90 7.10
N GLN A 339 10.28 -10.50 7.74
CA GLN A 339 10.64 -10.22 9.14
C GLN A 339 11.87 -9.32 9.26
N ALA A 340 12.77 -9.39 8.29
CA ALA A 340 13.92 -8.49 8.17
C ALA A 340 13.98 -7.90 6.76
N GLY A 341 14.81 -6.87 6.60
CA GLY A 341 14.98 -6.17 5.34
C GLY A 341 15.95 -5.00 5.47
N GLY A 342 15.83 -4.04 4.58
CA GLY A 342 16.69 -2.87 4.61
C GLY A 342 16.41 -1.87 3.50
N PHE A 343 17.08 -0.74 3.59
CA PHE A 343 17.15 0.25 2.53
C PHE A 343 18.62 0.49 2.21
N VAL A 344 19.01 0.28 0.96
CA VAL A 344 20.41 0.35 0.56
C VAL A 344 20.54 1.07 -0.78
N SER A 345 21.72 1.63 -1.03
CA SER A 345 22.08 2.19 -2.33
C SER A 345 22.80 1.15 -3.20
N THR A 346 22.41 1.03 -4.46
CA THR A 346 23.20 0.34 -5.51
C THR A 346 24.08 1.31 -6.30
N ARG A 347 24.02 2.62 -6.00
CA ARG A 347 24.76 3.68 -6.67
C ARG A 347 25.99 4.10 -5.84
N PRO A 348 27.02 4.71 -6.44
CA PRO A 348 28.21 5.20 -5.72
C PRO A 348 27.87 6.14 -4.55
N ALA A 349 28.82 6.30 -3.63
CA ALA A 349 28.65 7.01 -2.36
C ALA A 349 28.07 8.43 -2.51
N GLY A 350 27.08 8.77 -1.67
CA GLY A 350 26.42 10.09 -1.64
C GLY A 350 24.98 10.12 -2.16
N GLY A 351 24.48 9.04 -2.75
CA GLY A 351 23.08 8.92 -3.19
C GLY A 351 22.13 8.39 -2.12
N ARG A 352 20.85 8.79 -2.19
CA ARG A 352 19.77 8.22 -1.36
C ARG A 352 19.59 6.72 -1.62
N ALA A 353 19.16 5.96 -0.61
CA ALA A 353 18.88 4.54 -0.77
C ALA A 353 17.79 4.32 -1.85
N ASN A 354 18.15 3.60 -2.91
CA ASN A 354 17.27 3.38 -4.06
C ASN A 354 16.69 1.95 -4.11
N MET A 355 17.07 1.08 -3.18
CA MET A 355 16.57 -0.29 -3.08
C MET A 355 15.97 -0.56 -1.70
N GLN A 356 14.79 -1.17 -1.68
CA GLN A 356 14.22 -1.81 -0.50
C GLN A 356 14.45 -3.32 -0.58
N LEU A 357 15.01 -3.90 0.49
CA LEU A 357 15.29 -5.31 0.63
C LEU A 357 14.25 -5.98 1.54
N PHE A 358 13.82 -7.20 1.20
CA PHE A 358 12.97 -8.02 2.07
C PHE A 358 13.61 -9.39 2.29
N PHE A 359 13.55 -9.87 3.52
CA PHE A 359 13.95 -11.22 3.92
C PHE A 359 12.77 -11.94 4.57
N SER A 360 12.35 -13.04 3.95
CA SER A 360 11.34 -13.94 4.48
C SER A 360 11.97 -15.27 4.85
N PRO A 361 12.03 -15.66 6.14
CA PRO A 361 12.53 -16.97 6.60
C PRO A 361 11.55 -18.12 6.27
N LEU A 362 10.68 -17.91 5.28
CA LEU A 362 9.67 -18.81 4.77
C LEU A 362 9.76 -18.80 3.24
N SER A 363 9.77 -19.97 2.62
CA SER A 363 9.62 -20.12 1.17
C SER A 363 8.25 -20.66 0.78
N TYR A 364 7.74 -20.17 -0.34
CA TYR A 364 6.56 -20.71 -1.00
C TYR A 364 6.71 -20.53 -2.52
N THR A 365 6.60 -21.63 -3.25
CA THR A 365 6.51 -21.59 -4.71
C THR A 365 5.05 -21.46 -5.13
N LYS A 366 4.77 -20.60 -6.11
CA LYS A 366 3.46 -20.58 -6.78
C LYS A 366 3.28 -21.92 -7.48
N ALA A 367 2.35 -22.74 -7.00
CA ALA A 367 1.91 -23.92 -7.74
C ALA A 367 0.99 -23.48 -8.89
N PRO A 368 0.89 -24.28 -9.98
CA PRO A 368 -0.17 -24.11 -10.96
C PRO A 368 -1.53 -24.03 -10.26
N PRO A 369 -2.47 -23.19 -10.75
CA PRO A 369 -3.83 -23.14 -10.21
C PRO A 369 -4.42 -24.55 -10.05
N GLY A 370 -5.03 -24.83 -8.89
CA GLY A 370 -5.65 -26.13 -8.59
C GLY A 370 -4.74 -27.21 -8.00
N LYS A 371 -3.40 -27.08 -8.01
CA LYS A 371 -2.50 -28.10 -7.43
C LYS A 371 -2.16 -27.89 -5.95
N ARG A 372 -2.19 -26.63 -5.48
CA ARG A 372 -1.88 -26.27 -4.09
C ARG A 372 -2.38 -24.85 -3.79
N PRO A 373 -2.82 -24.53 -2.57
CA PRO A 373 -3.12 -23.14 -2.20
C PRO A 373 -1.89 -22.25 -2.42
N LEU A 374 -2.05 -21.15 -3.17
CA LEU A 374 -1.04 -20.10 -3.27
C LEU A 374 -0.68 -19.65 -1.84
N MET A 375 0.62 -19.61 -1.52
CA MET A 375 1.21 -19.36 -0.18
C MET A 375 1.22 -20.53 0.83
N SER A 376 1.15 -21.78 0.36
CA SER A 376 1.51 -22.91 1.22
C SER A 376 3.04 -23.05 1.32
N PRO A 377 3.64 -23.28 2.51
CA PRO A 377 5.11 -23.33 2.69
C PRO A 377 5.79 -24.55 2.05
N ASP A 378 6.81 -24.35 1.23
CA ASP A 378 7.50 -25.42 0.46
C ASP A 378 7.98 -26.63 1.30
N PRO A 379 8.14 -27.82 0.69
CA PRO A 379 8.51 -29.08 1.37
C PRO A 379 9.87 -29.15 2.04
N PHE A 380 10.61 -28.06 2.01
CA PHE A 380 12.00 -28.01 2.40
C PHE A 380 12.27 -26.71 3.15
N PRO A 381 13.32 -26.69 4.01
CA PRO A 381 13.85 -25.45 4.55
C PRO A 381 14.22 -24.51 3.42
N GLY A 382 13.68 -23.30 3.47
CA GLY A 382 13.97 -22.28 2.48
C GLY A 382 13.55 -20.90 2.94
N PHE A 383 14.10 -19.91 2.24
CA PHE A 383 13.82 -18.50 2.48
C PHE A 383 13.79 -17.74 1.15
N LEU A 384 13.15 -16.56 1.17
CA LEU A 384 13.11 -15.65 0.04
C LEU A 384 13.93 -14.40 0.37
N LEU A 385 14.75 -14.00 -0.60
CA LEU A 385 15.40 -12.70 -0.66
C LEU A 385 14.71 -11.88 -1.74
N SER A 386 14.38 -10.62 -1.48
CA SER A 386 13.70 -9.79 -2.48
C SER A 386 14.24 -8.37 -2.48
N ALA A 387 14.30 -7.76 -3.65
CA ALA A 387 14.77 -6.39 -3.83
C ALA A 387 13.83 -5.64 -4.77
N GLN A 388 13.59 -4.37 -4.42
CA GLN A 388 12.63 -3.50 -5.08
C GLN A 388 13.24 -2.10 -5.24
N PRO A 389 13.39 -1.59 -6.47
CA PRO A 389 13.68 -0.19 -6.70
C PRO A 389 12.60 0.72 -6.10
N THR A 390 13.01 1.76 -5.38
CA THR A 390 12.10 2.61 -4.59
C THR A 390 11.54 3.80 -5.36
N ARG A 391 12.12 4.15 -6.51
CA ARG A 391 11.76 5.38 -7.27
C ARG A 391 11.61 5.08 -8.77
N PRO A 392 10.62 4.27 -9.19
CA PRO A 392 10.39 3.94 -10.59
C PRO A 392 9.97 5.16 -11.41
N THR A 393 10.41 5.19 -12.66
CA THR A 393 10.18 6.28 -13.62
C THR A 393 9.10 5.97 -14.65
N SER A 394 8.77 4.68 -14.85
CA SER A 394 7.64 4.26 -15.67
C SER A 394 6.32 4.86 -15.16
N ARG A 395 5.42 5.22 -16.09
CA ARG A 395 4.10 5.77 -15.80
C ARG A 395 3.02 5.00 -16.56
N GLY A 396 2.07 4.50 -15.80
CA GLY A 396 0.88 3.81 -16.28
C GLY A 396 -0.34 4.70 -16.35
N HIS A 397 -1.49 4.07 -16.60
CA HIS A 397 -2.79 4.70 -16.51
C HIS A 397 -3.91 3.72 -16.10
N LEU A 398 -5.06 4.31 -15.77
CA LEU A 398 -6.34 3.67 -15.49
C LEU A 398 -7.43 4.32 -16.35
N ALA A 399 -8.28 3.49 -16.94
CA ALA A 399 -9.44 3.96 -17.70
C ALA A 399 -10.64 3.06 -17.44
N ILE A 400 -11.81 3.63 -17.21
CA ILE A 400 -13.04 2.85 -17.25
C ILE A 400 -13.25 2.22 -18.63
N ARG A 401 -13.79 1.00 -18.65
CA ARG A 401 -14.17 0.28 -19.88
C ARG A 401 -15.68 0.29 -20.13
N SER A 402 -16.45 0.72 -19.13
CA SER A 402 -17.91 0.64 -19.09
C SER A 402 -18.46 1.68 -18.13
N ALA A 403 -19.74 2.04 -18.29
CA ALA A 403 -20.49 2.87 -17.36
C ALA A 403 -20.98 2.08 -16.12
N ASP A 404 -20.80 0.75 -16.07
CA ASP A 404 -21.13 -0.05 -14.90
C ASP A 404 -20.07 0.09 -13.79
N PRO A 405 -20.42 0.66 -12.62
CA PRO A 405 -19.48 0.84 -11.51
C PRO A 405 -18.95 -0.46 -10.90
N ALA A 406 -19.57 -1.61 -11.18
CA ALA A 406 -19.10 -2.91 -10.71
C ALA A 406 -18.01 -3.51 -11.60
N GLN A 407 -17.84 -3.03 -12.83
CA GLN A 407 -16.78 -3.52 -13.71
C GLN A 407 -15.43 -2.92 -13.31
N PRO A 408 -14.36 -3.72 -13.24
CA PRO A 408 -13.03 -3.20 -12.99
C PRO A 408 -12.58 -2.28 -14.14
N PRO A 409 -11.84 -1.20 -13.86
CA PRO A 409 -11.23 -0.40 -14.92
C PRO A 409 -10.10 -1.18 -15.59
N GLU A 410 -9.72 -0.74 -16.78
CA GLU A 410 -8.40 -1.00 -17.35
C GLU A 410 -7.31 -0.56 -16.37
N ILE A 411 -6.32 -1.43 -16.16
CA ILE A 411 -5.13 -1.10 -15.36
C ILE A 411 -3.90 -1.42 -16.18
N GLN A 412 -3.21 -0.38 -16.64
CA GLN A 412 -2.00 -0.49 -17.43
C GLN A 412 -0.83 0.14 -16.67
N PRO A 413 -0.03 -0.63 -15.89
CA PRO A 413 1.04 -0.07 -15.08
C PRO A 413 2.26 0.40 -15.87
N ASN A 414 2.48 -0.14 -17.08
CA ASN A 414 3.67 0.11 -17.91
C ASN A 414 5.00 -0.16 -17.18
N TYR A 415 5.07 -1.17 -16.31
CA TYR A 415 6.33 -1.53 -15.65
C TYR A 415 7.47 -1.73 -16.66
N LEU A 416 8.67 -1.24 -16.32
CA LEU A 416 9.89 -1.36 -17.12
C LEU A 416 9.82 -0.69 -18.51
N ALA A 417 8.92 0.29 -18.68
CA ALA A 417 8.83 1.07 -19.91
C ALA A 417 10.05 1.98 -20.15
N THR A 418 10.84 2.27 -19.11
CA THR A 418 12.03 3.11 -19.20
C THR A 418 13.31 2.31 -19.01
N GLU A 419 14.41 2.75 -19.63
CA GLU A 419 15.72 2.14 -19.47
C GLU A 419 16.22 2.20 -18.02
N SER A 420 15.93 3.29 -17.30
CA SER A 420 16.27 3.44 -15.89
C SER A 420 15.65 2.34 -15.02
N ASP A 421 14.38 2.02 -15.25
CA ASP A 421 13.68 1.01 -14.45
C ASP A 421 14.19 -0.41 -14.76
N ARG A 422 14.55 -0.68 -16.02
CA ARG A 422 15.17 -1.95 -16.44
C ARG A 422 16.51 -2.14 -15.76
N LYS A 423 17.34 -1.09 -15.76
CA LYS A 423 18.65 -1.08 -15.09
C LYS A 423 18.50 -1.26 -13.58
N ASP A 424 17.64 -0.50 -12.93
CA ASP A 424 17.44 -0.59 -11.48
C ASP A 424 16.93 -2.00 -11.08
N LEU A 425 16.05 -2.63 -11.88
CA LEU A 425 15.60 -4.00 -11.60
C LEU A 425 16.72 -5.04 -11.80
N LEU A 426 17.57 -4.88 -12.82
CA LEU A 426 18.75 -5.73 -13.01
C LEU A 426 19.74 -5.57 -11.84
N ASP A 427 19.98 -4.34 -11.40
CA ASP A 427 20.83 -4.04 -10.25
C ASP A 427 20.25 -4.64 -8.96
N ALA A 428 18.92 -4.64 -8.80
CA ALA A 428 18.26 -5.33 -7.70
C ALA A 428 18.53 -6.84 -7.74
N ALA A 429 18.45 -7.50 -8.89
CA ALA A 429 18.75 -8.93 -9.02
C ALA A 429 20.23 -9.27 -8.72
N ARG A 430 21.16 -8.44 -9.21
CA ARG A 430 22.59 -8.56 -8.90
C ARG A 430 22.86 -8.38 -7.41
N LEU A 431 22.21 -7.39 -6.80
CA LEU A 431 22.30 -7.11 -5.37
C LEU A 431 21.90 -8.32 -4.53
N LEU A 432 20.82 -9.01 -4.90
CA LEU A 432 20.37 -10.22 -4.20
C LEU A 432 21.42 -11.33 -4.23
N ARG A 433 22.08 -11.55 -5.38
CA ARG A 433 23.18 -12.53 -5.49
C ARG A 433 24.42 -12.12 -4.70
N ARG A 434 24.78 -10.84 -4.73
CA ARG A 434 25.88 -10.31 -3.91
C ARG A 434 25.60 -10.53 -2.41
N LEU A 435 24.37 -10.31 -1.98
CA LEU A 435 23.95 -10.55 -0.59
C LEU A 435 23.96 -12.04 -0.25
N ALA A 436 23.46 -12.91 -1.13
CA ALA A 436 23.51 -14.36 -0.95
C ALA A 436 24.94 -14.91 -0.87
N ALA A 437 25.89 -14.28 -1.58
CA ALA A 437 27.30 -14.66 -1.58
C ALA A 437 28.09 -14.17 -0.35
N ALA A 438 27.54 -13.27 0.46
CA ALA A 438 28.19 -12.82 1.69
C ALA A 438 28.34 -13.99 2.68
N PRO A 439 29.47 -14.11 3.40
CA PRO A 439 29.79 -15.27 4.24
C PRO A 439 28.67 -15.75 5.16
N ALA A 440 27.98 -14.84 5.86
CA ALA A 440 26.92 -15.20 6.80
C ALA A 440 25.71 -15.90 6.15
N LEU A 441 25.35 -15.51 4.91
CA LEU A 441 24.27 -16.14 4.15
C LEU A 441 24.77 -17.36 3.36
N ALA A 442 25.95 -17.27 2.73
CA ALA A 442 26.54 -18.37 1.97
C ALA A 442 26.69 -19.65 2.84
N ALA A 443 27.07 -19.49 4.12
CA ALA A 443 27.16 -20.59 5.08
C ALA A 443 25.85 -21.38 5.23
N ILE A 444 24.70 -20.71 5.13
CA ILE A 444 23.37 -21.32 5.35
C ILE A 444 22.63 -21.66 4.05
N ILE A 445 23.12 -21.25 2.88
CA ILE A 445 22.49 -21.52 1.58
C ILE A 445 22.96 -22.86 1.04
N ALA A 446 22.06 -23.84 1.01
CA ALA A 446 22.32 -25.13 0.38
C ALA A 446 22.36 -25.01 -1.15
N GLU A 447 21.44 -24.24 -1.72
CA GLU A 447 21.21 -24.16 -3.17
C GLU A 447 20.44 -22.89 -3.54
N GLU A 448 20.81 -22.23 -4.65
CA GLU A 448 19.98 -21.23 -5.34
C GLU A 448 18.95 -21.95 -6.21
N LEU A 449 17.68 -21.92 -5.83
CA LEU A 449 16.61 -22.58 -6.57
C LEU A 449 16.03 -21.68 -7.66
N ARG A 450 15.91 -20.38 -7.39
CA ARG A 450 15.49 -19.36 -8.37
C ARG A 450 16.26 -18.07 -8.15
N PRO A 451 16.85 -17.45 -9.19
CA PRO A 451 16.78 -17.81 -10.62
C PRO A 451 17.46 -19.15 -10.96
N GLY A 452 18.38 -19.61 -10.10
CA GLY A 452 19.13 -20.85 -10.27
C GLY A 452 20.53 -20.60 -10.83
N ALA A 453 21.46 -21.50 -10.50
CA ALA A 453 22.87 -21.32 -10.81
C ALA A 453 23.19 -21.23 -12.31
N GLY A 454 22.31 -21.74 -13.19
CA GLY A 454 22.47 -21.67 -14.65
C GLY A 454 22.15 -20.31 -15.28
N VAL A 455 21.43 -19.43 -14.57
CA VAL A 455 21.10 -18.08 -15.07
C VAL A 455 22.31 -17.19 -14.83
N GLN A 456 23.17 -16.99 -15.83
CA GLN A 456 24.41 -16.23 -15.70
C GLN A 456 24.49 -15.10 -16.72
N GLY A 457 25.15 -14.00 -16.34
CA GLY A 457 25.23 -12.79 -17.13
C GLY A 457 23.95 -11.96 -17.11
N ASP A 458 24.07 -10.71 -17.56
CA ASP A 458 23.02 -9.71 -17.43
C ASP A 458 21.79 -10.00 -18.27
N ALA A 459 21.99 -10.49 -19.49
CA ALA A 459 20.89 -10.80 -20.39
C ALA A 459 20.00 -11.92 -19.83
N ALA A 460 20.60 -13.00 -19.32
CA ALA A 460 19.84 -14.10 -18.73
C ALA A 460 19.16 -13.69 -17.40
N LEU A 461 19.86 -12.91 -16.57
CA LEU A 461 19.31 -12.41 -15.31
C LEU A 461 18.14 -11.44 -15.55
N PHE A 462 18.25 -10.57 -16.55
CA PHE A 462 17.17 -9.67 -16.92
C PHE A 462 15.98 -10.41 -17.57
N ALA A 463 16.23 -11.44 -18.38
CA ALA A 463 15.16 -12.30 -18.89
C ALA A 463 14.39 -12.99 -17.75
N ASP A 464 15.08 -13.45 -16.71
CA ASP A 464 14.45 -13.97 -15.50
C ASP A 464 13.65 -12.89 -14.74
N CYS A 465 14.17 -11.67 -14.64
CA CYS A 465 13.43 -10.53 -14.10
C CYS A 465 12.11 -10.30 -14.86
N ARG A 466 12.11 -10.29 -16.20
CA ARG A 466 10.89 -10.12 -17.01
C ARG A 466 9.87 -11.23 -16.73
N ALA A 467 10.36 -12.47 -16.68
CA ALA A 467 9.52 -13.64 -16.44
C ALA A 467 8.86 -13.66 -15.05
N ARG A 468 9.50 -13.09 -14.02
CA ARG A 468 9.07 -13.29 -12.61
C ARG A 468 8.76 -12.05 -11.80
N ALA A 469 9.30 -10.88 -12.16
CA ALA A 469 9.11 -9.66 -11.38
C ALA A 469 7.62 -9.36 -11.20
N GLY A 470 7.28 -8.84 -10.03
CA GLY A 470 5.91 -8.63 -9.62
C GLY A 470 5.77 -7.41 -8.73
N THR A 471 4.56 -6.89 -8.68
CA THR A 471 4.23 -5.76 -7.81
C THR A 471 4.31 -6.16 -6.32
N VAL A 472 4.65 -5.19 -5.49
CA VAL A 472 4.48 -5.25 -4.02
C VAL A 472 3.24 -4.48 -3.52
N PHE A 473 2.38 -4.10 -4.46
CA PHE A 473 1.03 -3.57 -4.24
C PHE A 473 0.97 -2.15 -3.66
N HIS A 474 1.79 -1.26 -4.19
CA HIS A 474 1.92 0.15 -3.82
C HIS A 474 1.46 1.13 -4.92
N PRO A 475 0.29 0.95 -5.57
CA PRO A 475 -0.17 1.86 -6.62
C PRO A 475 -0.52 3.24 -6.06
N VAL A 476 -0.10 4.29 -6.76
CA VAL A 476 -0.34 5.70 -6.43
C VAL A 476 -0.52 6.57 -7.69
N GLY A 477 -0.87 7.85 -7.50
CA GLY A 477 -0.65 8.93 -8.49
C GLY A 477 -1.73 9.15 -9.54
N THR A 478 -2.82 8.39 -9.51
CA THR A 478 -3.91 8.42 -10.51
C THR A 478 -4.88 9.57 -10.38
N CYS A 479 -4.77 10.35 -9.30
CA CYS A 479 -5.42 11.63 -9.10
C CYS A 479 -4.38 12.64 -8.58
N ARG A 480 -3.22 12.68 -9.25
CA ARG A 480 -2.02 13.43 -8.84
C ARG A 480 -2.33 14.85 -8.35
N MET A 481 -1.73 15.22 -7.22
CA MET A 481 -1.67 16.61 -6.76
C MET A 481 -0.64 17.42 -7.54
N GLY A 482 -0.98 18.65 -7.87
CA GLY A 482 -0.06 19.61 -8.46
C GLY A 482 -0.78 20.90 -8.91
N PRO A 483 -0.01 21.92 -9.29
CA PRO A 483 -0.54 23.24 -9.59
C PRO A 483 -1.16 23.35 -10.99
N ASP A 484 -0.87 22.43 -11.91
CA ASP A 484 -1.27 22.55 -13.32
C ASP A 484 -2.54 21.74 -13.62
N PRO A 485 -3.73 22.37 -13.74
CA PRO A 485 -4.97 21.67 -14.01
C PRO A 485 -5.01 20.99 -15.39
N ALA A 486 -4.04 21.25 -16.29
CA ALA A 486 -3.96 20.54 -17.57
C ALA A 486 -3.49 19.09 -17.41
N CYS A 487 -2.69 18.79 -16.37
CA CYS A 487 -2.13 17.45 -16.15
C CYS A 487 -2.32 16.90 -14.72
N ASP A 488 -2.67 17.75 -13.76
CA ASP A 488 -2.95 17.40 -12.37
C ASP A 488 -4.46 17.30 -12.12
N VAL A 489 -4.83 16.55 -11.07
CA VAL A 489 -6.24 16.29 -10.75
C VAL A 489 -6.69 17.09 -9.53
N VAL A 490 -5.80 17.25 -8.56
CA VAL A 490 -6.08 18.02 -7.36
C VAL A 490 -5.02 19.08 -7.11
N ASP A 491 -5.39 20.15 -6.42
CA ASP A 491 -4.42 21.16 -5.96
C ASP A 491 -3.64 20.70 -4.71
N SER A 492 -2.77 21.56 -4.19
CA SER A 492 -1.98 21.29 -2.97
C SER A 492 -2.83 21.14 -1.70
N ARG A 493 -4.12 21.54 -1.74
CA ARG A 493 -5.11 21.30 -0.68
C ARG A 493 -6.01 20.10 -0.99
N LEU A 494 -5.67 19.32 -2.02
CA LEU A 494 -6.36 18.10 -2.45
C LEU A 494 -7.79 18.35 -2.97
N ARG A 495 -8.09 19.59 -3.40
CA ARG A 495 -9.36 19.94 -4.06
C ARG A 495 -9.28 19.59 -5.53
N VAL A 496 -10.32 18.96 -6.07
CA VAL A 496 -10.38 18.62 -7.50
C VAL A 496 -10.42 19.91 -8.32
N HIS A 497 -9.51 20.03 -9.29
CA HIS A 497 -9.45 21.20 -10.16
C HIS A 497 -10.78 21.39 -10.90
N GLY A 498 -11.26 22.64 -10.94
CA GLY A 498 -12.50 23.01 -11.63
C GLY A 498 -13.81 22.49 -11.03
N VAL A 499 -13.78 21.76 -9.90
CA VAL A 499 -14.96 21.17 -9.27
C VAL A 499 -15.09 21.59 -7.81
N GLY A 500 -16.14 22.35 -7.49
CA GLY A 500 -16.41 22.81 -6.13
C GLY A 500 -16.91 21.69 -5.22
N GLY A 501 -16.52 21.68 -3.94
CA GLY A 501 -17.05 20.74 -2.95
C GLY A 501 -16.62 19.28 -3.14
N LEU A 502 -15.57 19.03 -3.92
CA LEU A 502 -15.01 17.70 -4.16
C LEU A 502 -13.51 17.64 -3.84
N ARG A 503 -13.11 16.64 -3.06
CA ARG A 503 -11.70 16.32 -2.80
C ARG A 503 -11.38 14.86 -3.09
N VAL A 504 -10.10 14.59 -3.33
CA VAL A 504 -9.55 13.23 -3.33
C VAL A 504 -8.51 13.16 -2.23
N VAL A 505 -8.60 12.18 -1.34
CA VAL A 505 -7.69 12.03 -0.21
C VAL A 505 -7.41 10.54 -0.04
N ASP A 506 -6.40 10.05 -0.76
CA ASP A 506 -5.86 8.70 -0.67
C ASP A 506 -4.55 8.59 -1.49
N ALA A 507 -4.05 7.36 -1.71
CA ALA A 507 -2.85 7.07 -2.49
C ALA A 507 -2.82 7.66 -3.91
N SER A 508 -3.98 7.90 -4.53
CA SER A 508 -4.09 8.47 -5.88
C SER A 508 -3.47 9.87 -5.98
N VAL A 509 -3.40 10.64 -4.89
CA VAL A 509 -2.93 12.03 -4.97
C VAL A 509 -1.43 12.19 -5.01
N PHE A 510 -0.65 11.12 -4.79
CA PHE A 510 0.80 11.25 -4.68
C PHE A 510 1.39 11.68 -6.04
N PRO A 511 2.18 12.76 -6.10
CA PRO A 511 2.77 13.19 -7.35
C PRO A 511 3.87 12.22 -7.80
N THR A 512 4.66 11.74 -6.85
CA THR A 512 5.61 10.65 -7.04
C THR A 512 5.50 9.61 -5.92
N LEU A 513 5.79 8.36 -6.26
CA LEU A 513 5.78 7.26 -5.30
C LEU A 513 6.88 7.41 -4.23
N THR A 514 6.51 7.34 -2.96
CA THR A 514 7.46 7.40 -1.83
C THR A 514 8.35 6.18 -1.77
N SER A 515 9.58 6.34 -1.27
CA SER A 515 10.54 5.27 -1.05
C SER A 515 10.09 4.31 0.06
N GLY A 516 9.43 3.22 -0.35
CA GLY A 516 8.99 2.15 0.55
C GLY A 516 7.49 1.87 0.51
N ASN A 517 6.95 1.35 1.61
CA ASN A 517 5.53 0.99 1.70
C ASN A 517 4.63 2.24 1.81
N THR A 518 3.49 2.23 1.12
CA THR A 518 2.66 3.45 0.97
C THR A 518 1.60 3.66 2.05
N ASN A 519 1.37 2.70 2.96
CA ASN A 519 0.26 2.81 3.92
C ASN A 519 0.43 3.96 4.92
N ALA A 520 1.63 4.15 5.49
CA ALA A 520 1.86 5.26 6.42
C ALA A 520 1.79 6.63 5.71
N PRO A 521 2.41 6.83 4.53
CA PRO A 521 2.18 8.04 3.72
C PRO A 521 0.70 8.36 3.47
N VAL A 522 -0.13 7.35 3.16
CA VAL A 522 -1.56 7.56 2.91
C VAL A 522 -2.30 8.03 4.15
N ILE A 523 -1.98 7.47 5.32
CA ILE A 523 -2.59 7.88 6.59
C ILE A 523 -2.13 9.29 6.96
N MET A 524 -0.85 9.63 6.73
CA MET A 524 -0.33 10.99 6.92
C MET A 524 -1.08 12.00 6.04
N VAL A 525 -1.26 11.70 4.74
CA VAL A 525 -2.04 12.55 3.83
C VAL A 525 -3.45 12.79 4.37
N ALA A 526 -4.09 11.76 4.92
CA ALA A 526 -5.44 11.88 5.47
C ALA A 526 -5.52 12.67 6.79
N GLU A 527 -4.54 12.52 7.68
CA GLU A 527 -4.44 13.31 8.92
C GLU A 527 -4.30 14.80 8.61
N LYS A 528 -3.37 15.13 7.69
CA LYS A 528 -3.15 16.51 7.26
C LYS A 528 -4.35 17.07 6.49
N ALA A 529 -4.98 16.27 5.63
CA ALA A 529 -6.17 16.69 4.88
C ALA A 529 -7.36 16.98 5.80
N ALA A 530 -7.57 16.18 6.86
CA ALA A 530 -8.63 16.44 7.83
C ALA A 530 -8.48 17.82 8.48
N ASP A 531 -7.25 18.21 8.83
CA ASP A 531 -6.96 19.55 9.34
C ASP A 531 -7.24 20.65 8.30
N MET A 532 -6.80 20.47 7.05
CA MET A 532 -7.09 21.41 5.96
C MET A 532 -8.60 21.60 5.70
N ILE A 533 -9.40 20.55 5.92
CA ILE A 533 -10.85 20.58 5.75
C ILE A 533 -11.51 21.33 6.92
N LEU A 534 -11.08 21.07 8.16
CA LEU A 534 -11.65 21.68 9.36
C LEU A 534 -11.26 23.16 9.52
N SER A 535 -10.05 23.53 9.10
CA SER A 535 -9.56 24.92 9.14
C SER A 535 -10.19 25.84 8.09
N GLY A 536 -11.02 25.31 7.17
CA GLY A 536 -11.70 26.10 6.13
C GLY A 536 -10.79 26.50 4.95
N PRO A 537 -11.25 27.40 4.04
CA PRO A 537 -10.37 28.02 3.05
C PRO A 537 -9.25 28.78 3.78
N ALA A 538 -7.99 28.63 3.36
CA ALA A 538 -6.97 29.56 3.81
C ALA A 538 -7.40 30.98 3.42
N ALA A 539 -7.31 31.91 4.37
CA ALA A 539 -7.68 33.32 4.20
C ALA A 539 -6.92 33.96 3.04
#